data_AF-A0AAW9RZA9-F1
#
_entry.id   AF-A0AAW9RZA9-F1
#
_cell.length_a   1.000
_cell.length_b   1.000
_cell.length_c   1.000
_cell.angle_alpha   90.00
_cell.angle_beta   90.00
_cell.angle_gamma   90.00
#
_symmetry.space_group_name_H-M   'P 1'
#
loop_
_entity.id
_entity.type
_entity.pdbx_description
1 polymer ?
#
loop_
_entity_poly.entity_id
_entity_poly.type
_entity_poly.pdbx_seq_one_letter_code
_entity_poly.pdbx_strand_id
1 'polypeptide(L)'
;MTNDERGRVGDEEVLNTKAFLEVANRFIEFANRENMTVKATDLHMAFLYGAARYNAYVAKAILEVENHEEFVDHMVEQYRKMLQQHLADGSLEEPVD
;
A
#
# COMPACT_ATOMS: atom_id res chain seq x y z
N MET A 1 -42.97 -11.82 1.70
CA MET A 1 -41.70 -12.55 1.60
C MET A 1 -41.57 -13.07 0.18
N THR A 2 -40.90 -12.30 -0.67
CA THR A 2 -40.56 -12.66 -2.06
C THR A 2 -39.08 -13.00 -2.13
N ASN A 3 -38.76 -13.97 -2.96
CA ASN A 3 -37.51 -14.73 -2.95
C ASN A 3 -36.34 -14.00 -3.68
N ASP A 4 -36.26 -12.68 -3.57
CA ASP A 4 -35.38 -11.83 -4.41
C ASP A 4 -34.40 -10.95 -3.60
N GLU A 5 -34.08 -11.33 -2.37
CA GLU A 5 -33.15 -10.59 -1.49
C GLU A 5 -31.99 -11.46 -0.97
N ARG A 6 -31.64 -12.55 -1.66
CA ARG A 6 -30.54 -13.45 -1.24
C ARG A 6 -29.38 -13.54 -2.24
N GLY A 7 -29.07 -12.45 -2.94
CA GLY A 7 -28.11 -12.55 -4.05
C GLY A 7 -27.18 -11.38 -4.33
N ARG A 8 -27.03 -10.37 -3.46
CA ARG A 8 -26.08 -9.25 -3.73
C ARG A 8 -25.42 -8.64 -2.49
N VAL A 9 -25.02 -9.45 -1.53
CA VAL A 9 -24.12 -9.02 -0.47
C VAL A 9 -23.14 -10.15 -0.21
N GLY A 10 -22.00 -10.18 -0.90
CA GLY A 10 -21.03 -11.26 -0.69
C GLY A 10 -19.73 -11.22 -1.48
N ASP A 11 -19.71 -10.73 -2.72
CA ASP A 11 -18.56 -11.01 -3.62
C ASP A 11 -17.68 -9.79 -3.99
N GLU A 12 -18.13 -8.54 -3.81
CA GLU A 12 -17.35 -7.36 -4.24
C GLU A 12 -16.21 -6.96 -3.26
N GLU A 13 -16.27 -7.39 -2.00
CA GLU A 13 -15.34 -6.90 -0.95
C GLU A 13 -14.14 -7.83 -0.72
N VAL A 14 -14.27 -9.13 -0.98
CA VAL A 14 -13.19 -10.13 -0.79
C VAL A 14 -12.30 -10.27 -2.04
N LEU A 15 -12.80 -9.87 -3.22
CA LEU A 15 -12.06 -9.90 -4.49
C LEU A 15 -11.01 -8.77 -4.64
N ASN A 16 -10.98 -7.79 -3.73
CA ASN A 16 -10.08 -6.64 -3.84
C ASN A 16 -8.72 -6.85 -3.14
N THR A 17 -8.64 -7.68 -2.09
CA THR A 17 -7.40 -7.84 -1.31
C THR A 17 -6.30 -8.56 -2.09
N LYS A 18 -6.61 -9.65 -2.79
CA LYS A 18 -5.59 -10.40 -3.55
C LYS A 18 -5.05 -9.58 -4.72
N ALA A 19 -5.93 -8.96 -5.50
CA ALA A 19 -5.54 -8.12 -6.63
C ALA A 19 -4.71 -6.91 -6.16
N PHE A 20 -5.09 -6.29 -5.04
CA PHE A 20 -4.30 -5.23 -4.41
C PHE A 20 -2.90 -5.72 -4.01
N LEU A 21 -2.80 -6.87 -3.33
CA LEU A 21 -1.53 -7.44 -2.92
C LEU A 21 -0.64 -7.81 -4.12
N GLU A 22 -1.22 -8.33 -5.20
CA GLU A 22 -0.48 -8.61 -6.44
C GLU A 22 0.11 -7.32 -7.04
N VAL A 23 -0.63 -6.21 -7.02
CA VAL A 23 -0.10 -4.91 -7.48
C VAL A 23 0.97 -4.39 -6.52
N ALA A 24 0.75 -4.48 -5.20
CA ALA A 24 1.72 -4.09 -4.19
C ALA A 24 3.04 -4.87 -4.34
N ASN A 25 2.97 -6.18 -4.60
CA ASN A 25 4.12 -7.04 -4.79
C ASN A 25 4.97 -6.64 -6.00
N ARG A 26 4.37 -6.10 -7.07
CA ARG A 26 5.14 -5.59 -8.23
C ARG A 26 6.07 -4.44 -7.87
N PHE A 27 5.71 -3.62 -6.89
CA PHE A 27 6.59 -2.57 -6.37
C PHE A 27 7.79 -3.16 -5.62
N ILE A 28 7.57 -4.25 -4.86
CA ILE A 28 8.64 -4.96 -4.15
C ILE A 28 9.55 -5.69 -5.15
N GLU A 29 8.99 -6.34 -6.16
CA GLU A 29 9.77 -6.97 -7.24
C GLU A 29 10.65 -5.96 -7.97
N PHE A 30 10.13 -4.76 -8.24
CA PHE A 30 10.90 -3.66 -8.81
C PHE A 30 12.04 -3.24 -7.86
N ALA A 31 11.75 -3.01 -6.58
CA ALA A 31 12.77 -2.66 -5.60
C ALA A 31 13.87 -3.74 -5.49
N ASN A 32 13.49 -5.02 -5.48
CA ASN A 32 14.45 -6.13 -5.42
C ASN A 32 15.41 -6.15 -6.61
N ARG A 33 14.95 -5.76 -7.81
CA ARG A 33 15.82 -5.61 -8.98
C ARG A 33 16.78 -4.43 -8.84
N GLU A 34 16.29 -3.27 -8.40
CA GLU A 34 17.12 -2.07 -8.21
C GLU A 34 18.18 -2.26 -7.11
N ASN A 35 17.85 -3.01 -6.06
CA ASN A 35 18.76 -3.30 -4.95
C ASN A 35 20.02 -4.10 -5.35
N MET A 36 20.07 -4.63 -6.58
CA MET A 36 21.29 -5.22 -7.15
C MET A 36 22.39 -4.18 -7.40
N THR A 37 22.01 -2.89 -7.52
CA THR A 37 22.92 -1.80 -7.87
C THR A 37 22.84 -0.59 -6.94
N VAL A 38 21.72 -0.41 -6.24
CA VAL A 38 21.48 0.67 -5.28
C VAL A 38 21.43 0.07 -3.88
N LYS A 39 22.05 0.72 -2.89
CA LYS A 39 22.00 0.24 -1.50
C LYS A 39 20.57 0.24 -0.98
N ALA A 40 20.19 -0.80 -0.25
CA ALA A 40 18.86 -0.90 0.38
C ALA A 40 18.51 0.33 1.23
N THR A 41 19.49 0.90 1.95
CA THR A 41 19.34 2.13 2.78
C THR A 41 19.00 3.38 1.96
N ASP A 42 19.41 3.43 0.70
CA ASP A 42 19.09 4.54 -0.20
C ASP A 42 17.79 4.24 -0.95
N LEU A 43 17.59 2.97 -1.32
CA LEU A 43 16.44 2.51 -2.10
C LEU A 43 15.12 2.65 -1.32
N HIS A 44 15.09 2.32 -0.03
CA HIS A 44 13.85 2.48 0.75
C HIS A 44 13.44 3.95 0.89
N MET A 45 14.41 4.88 0.94
CA MET A 45 14.14 6.32 0.93
C MET A 45 13.64 6.80 -0.44
N ALA A 46 14.19 6.25 -1.53
CA ALA A 46 13.67 6.49 -2.88
C ALA A 46 12.23 5.98 -3.03
N PHE A 47 11.91 4.84 -2.43
CA PHE A 47 10.56 4.28 -2.41
C PHE A 47 9.57 5.20 -1.68
N LEU A 48 9.94 5.68 -0.49
CA LEU A 48 9.14 6.65 0.28
C LEU A 48 8.89 7.95 -0.52
N TYR A 49 9.93 8.47 -1.17
CA TYR A 49 9.83 9.66 -2.02
C TYR A 49 8.91 9.43 -3.23
N GLY A 50 9.03 8.28 -3.90
CA GLY A 50 8.17 7.90 -5.02
C GLY A 50 6.70 7.78 -4.61
N ALA A 51 6.43 7.12 -3.49
CA ALA A 51 5.09 7.01 -2.92
C ALA A 51 4.49 8.39 -2.61
N ALA A 52 5.26 9.29 -1.99
CA ALA A 52 4.80 10.65 -1.71
C ALA A 52 4.41 11.42 -2.98
N ARG A 53 5.21 11.31 -4.06
CA ARG A 53 4.89 11.96 -5.34
C ARG A 53 3.61 11.40 -5.98
N TYR A 54 3.46 10.08 -5.97
CA TYR A 54 2.28 9.45 -6.54
C TYR A 54 1.01 9.81 -5.74
N ASN A 55 1.09 9.76 -4.40
CA ASN A 55 -0.02 10.14 -3.53
C ASN A 55 -0.41 11.62 -3.69
N ALA A 56 0.56 12.51 -3.86
CA ALA A 56 0.29 13.92 -4.15
C ALA A 56 -0.40 14.13 -5.51
N TYR A 57 -0.01 13.36 -6.54
CA TYR A 57 -0.70 13.36 -7.82
C TYR A 57 -2.15 12.89 -7.68
N VAL A 58 -2.38 11.78 -6.97
CA VAL A 58 -3.73 11.26 -6.72
C VAL A 58 -4.59 12.29 -5.98
N ALA A 59 -4.07 12.87 -4.89
CA ALA A 59 -4.79 13.88 -4.12
C ALA A 59 -5.18 15.08 -4.97
N LYS A 60 -4.26 15.62 -5.78
CA LYS A 60 -4.48 16.87 -6.52
C LYS A 60 -5.22 16.69 -7.83
N ALA A 61 -4.93 15.64 -8.57
CA ALA A 61 -5.37 15.48 -9.97
C ALA A 61 -6.48 14.45 -10.15
N ILE A 62 -6.63 13.51 -9.21
CA ILE A 62 -7.63 12.43 -9.32
C ILE A 62 -8.79 12.64 -8.35
N LEU A 63 -8.46 12.94 -7.09
CA LEU A 63 -9.45 13.12 -6.02
C LEU A 63 -9.84 14.59 -5.81
N GLU A 64 -9.06 15.53 -6.37
CA GLU A 64 -9.27 16.98 -6.23
C GLU A 64 -9.47 17.41 -4.75
N VAL A 65 -8.66 16.86 -3.86
CA VAL A 65 -8.75 17.09 -2.41
C VAL A 65 -8.58 18.59 -2.10
N GLU A 66 -9.57 19.18 -1.43
CA GLU A 66 -9.52 20.60 -1.04
C GLU A 66 -8.62 20.83 0.18
N ASN A 67 -8.70 19.95 1.20
CA ASN A 67 -7.90 20.02 2.41
C ASN A 67 -6.71 19.05 2.35
N HIS A 68 -5.57 19.54 1.86
CA HIS A 68 -4.37 18.71 1.74
C HIS A 68 -3.77 18.29 3.10
N GLU A 69 -3.95 19.06 4.16
CA GLU A 69 -3.39 18.76 5.48
C GLU A 69 -4.04 17.51 6.08
N GLU A 70 -5.38 17.46 6.03
CA GLU A 70 -6.14 16.29 6.49
C GLU A 70 -5.83 15.03 5.68
N PHE A 71 -5.62 15.17 4.36
CA PHE A 71 -5.19 14.04 3.53
C PHE A 71 -3.79 13.55 3.91
N VAL A 72 -2.84 14.46 4.15
CA VAL A 72 -1.49 14.11 4.59
C VAL A 72 -1.53 13.37 5.93
N ASP A 73 -2.29 13.88 6.90
CA ASP A 73 -2.45 13.24 8.21
C ASP A 73 -3.03 11.84 8.10
N HIS A 74 -4.07 11.68 7.28
CA HIS A 74 -4.65 10.38 7.00
C HIS A 74 -3.61 9.41 6.42
N MET A 75 -2.88 9.81 5.39
CA MET A 75 -1.89 8.96 4.72
C MET A 75 -0.72 8.58 5.64
N VAL A 76 -0.24 9.52 6.46
CA VAL A 76 0.81 9.27 7.45
C VAL A 76 0.34 8.25 8.50
N GLU A 77 -0.91 8.36 8.95
CA GLU A 77 -1.49 7.41 9.91
C GLU A 77 -1.66 6.01 9.29
N GLN A 78 -2.11 5.90 8.03
CA GLN A 78 -2.17 4.61 7.35
C GLN A 78 -0.77 3.97 7.22
N TYR A 79 0.22 4.74 6.78
CA TYR A 79 1.60 4.26 6.67
C TYR A 79 2.16 3.81 8.01
N ARG A 80 1.94 4.60 9.08
CA ARG A 80 2.36 4.26 10.44
C ARG A 80 1.81 2.90 10.88
N LYS A 81 0.50 2.69 10.71
CA LYS A 81 -0.15 1.42 11.09
C LYS A 81 0.40 0.24 10.31
N MET A 82 0.51 0.36 8.99
CA MET A 82 1.04 -0.72 8.13
C MET A 82 2.50 -1.05 8.48
N LEU A 83 3.33 -0.03 8.66
CA LEU A 83 4.74 -0.23 9.04
C LEU A 83 4.86 -0.89 10.41
N GLN A 84 4.10 -0.45 11.40
CA GLN A 84 4.07 -1.07 12.73
C GLN A 84 3.62 -2.52 12.66
N GLN A 85 2.58 -2.83 11.88
CA GLN A 85 2.09 -4.18 11.68
C GLN A 85 3.17 -5.09 11.07
N HIS A 86 3.87 -4.61 10.04
CA HIS A 86 4.93 -5.39 9.40
C HIS A 86 6.17 -5.54 10.30
N LEU A 87 6.55 -4.51 11.07
CA LEU A 87 7.65 -4.61 12.02
C LEU A 87 7.35 -5.55 13.19
N ALA A 88 6.08 -5.71 13.56
CA ALA A 88 5.64 -6.67 14.57
C ALA A 88 5.52 -8.10 14.03
N ASP A 89 5.72 -8.31 12.73
CA ASP A 89 5.72 -9.62 12.09
C ASP A 89 7.05 -10.34 12.37
N GLY A 90 7.01 -11.33 13.26
CA GLY A 90 8.19 -12.12 13.65
C GLY A 90 8.82 -12.92 12.50
N SER A 91 8.16 -13.05 11.34
CA SER A 91 8.78 -13.66 10.15
C SER A 91 9.90 -12.83 9.53
N LEU A 92 10.06 -11.56 9.93
CA LEU A 92 11.17 -10.70 9.51
C LEU A 92 12.45 -10.89 10.35
N GLU A 93 12.40 -11.65 11.45
CA GLU A 93 13.55 -11.85 12.36
C GLU A 93 14.40 -13.09 12.03
N GLU A 94 13.91 -14.01 11.20
CA GLU A 94 14.66 -15.22 10.83
C GLU A 94 15.50 -14.97 9.55
N PRO A 95 16.84 -15.13 9.60
CA PRO A 95 17.63 -15.23 8.39
C PRO A 95 17.17 -16.49 7.63
N VAL A 96 16.84 -16.33 6.35
CA VAL A 96 16.65 -17.48 5.47
C VAL A 96 18.03 -18.11 5.24
N ASP A 97 18.28 -19.26 5.87
CA ASP A 97 19.47 -20.11 5.65
C ASP A 97 19.56 -20.61 4.20
#